data_AF-A0A2V5J8C3-F1
#
_entry.id   AF-A0A2V5J8C3-F1
#
_cell.length_a   1.000
_cell.length_b   1.000
_cell.length_c   1.000
_cell.angle_alpha   90.00
_cell.angle_beta   90.00
_cell.angle_gamma   90.00
#
_symmetry.space_group_name_H-M   'P 1'
#
loop_
_entity.id
_entity.type
_entity.pdbx_description
1 polymer ?
#
loop_
_entity_poly.entity_id
_entity_poly.type
_entity_poly.pdbx_seq_one_letter_code
_entity_poly.pdbx_strand_id
1 'polypeptide(L)'
;MGASDFPGLFQERHEHQRRLCRREIQTDCRQGRQNNVTIYHTIKGKRTEKKSANMEVASGTWHTLRVDFKGNHFTVTFDGRKAIEWDDDTFKNPGKVGVWTKADSVTAFDDFSYASK
;
A
#
# COMPACT_ATOMS: atom_id res chain seq x y z
N MET A 1 23.00 -32.70 10.23
CA MET A 1 22.20 -32.14 9.13
C MET A 1 21.17 -31.23 9.78
N GLY A 2 21.35 -29.94 9.99
CA GLY A 2 22.10 -28.93 9.24
C GLY A 2 21.12 -27.76 9.09
N ALA A 3 21.02 -26.94 10.14
CA ALA A 3 20.21 -25.72 10.14
C ALA A 3 20.68 -24.78 9.03
N SER A 4 19.74 -24.24 8.27
CA SER A 4 19.92 -23.07 7.40
C SER A 4 18.60 -22.31 7.45
N ASP A 5 18.51 -21.33 8.36
CA ASP A 5 18.72 -19.91 8.05
C ASP A 5 17.62 -19.36 7.12
N PHE A 6 16.50 -18.97 7.73
CA PHE A 6 15.60 -17.97 7.15
C PHE A 6 15.90 -16.64 7.84
N PRO A 7 16.67 -15.72 7.23
CA PRO A 7 16.96 -14.45 7.84
C PRO A 7 15.74 -13.53 7.67
N GLY A 8 15.31 -12.92 8.79
CA GLY A 8 14.63 -11.62 8.74
C GLY A 8 13.11 -11.60 8.84
N LEU A 9 12.53 -12.30 9.82
CA LEU A 9 11.21 -11.95 10.34
C LEU A 9 11.30 -10.59 11.06
N PHE A 10 11.13 -9.50 10.33
CA PHE A 10 10.91 -8.18 10.92
C PHE A 10 9.45 -8.09 11.40
N GLN A 11 9.16 -8.83 12.46
CA GLN A 11 7.92 -8.71 13.22
C GLN A 11 8.03 -7.49 14.12
N GLU A 12 7.95 -6.29 13.55
CA GLU A 12 7.83 -5.08 14.35
C GLU A 12 6.43 -5.06 14.97
N ARG A 13 6.42 -5.43 16.24
CA ARG A 13 5.24 -5.49 17.11
C ARG A 13 4.47 -4.17 17.10
N HIS A 14 3.16 -4.33 16.95
CA HIS A 14 2.10 -3.67 17.74
C HIS A 14 2.27 -2.15 18.00
N GLU A 15 1.32 -1.38 17.47
CA GLU A 15 0.94 -0.03 17.95
C GLU A 15 1.90 1.14 17.67
N HIS A 16 3.13 0.91 17.19
CA HIS A 16 4.08 2.01 17.00
C HIS A 16 3.92 2.81 15.68
N GLN A 17 3.03 2.43 14.76
CA GLN A 17 2.75 3.25 13.58
C GLN A 17 1.86 4.48 13.85
N ARG A 18 1.37 4.67 15.09
CA ARG A 18 0.74 5.94 15.50
C ARG A 18 1.73 7.08 15.74
N ARG A 19 3.06 6.84 15.66
CA ARG A 19 4.10 7.82 16.01
C ARG A 19 5.06 8.19 14.89
N LEU A 20 4.62 8.14 13.63
CA LEU A 20 5.27 8.90 12.57
C LEU A 20 4.25 9.86 11.98
N CYS A 21 4.28 11.09 12.49
CA CYS A 21 3.52 12.23 11.95
C CYS A 21 4.07 12.54 10.55
N ARG A 22 3.69 11.73 9.56
CA ARG A 22 4.05 11.88 8.16
C ARG A 22 2.77 11.96 7.33
N ARG A 23 2.85 12.83 6.34
CA ARG A 23 1.90 12.96 5.25
C ARG A 23 2.15 11.78 4.31
N GLU A 24 1.18 10.87 4.16
CA GLU A 24 1.34 9.63 3.40
C GLU A 24 0.08 9.29 2.61
N ILE A 25 0.27 8.75 1.40
CA ILE A 25 -0.77 8.11 0.59
C ILE A 25 -0.61 6.60 0.80
N GLN A 26 -1.65 5.96 1.31
CA GLN A 26 -1.68 4.51 1.51
C GLN A 26 -2.66 3.89 0.53
N THR A 27 -2.22 2.90 -0.24
CA THR A 27 -3.12 2.03 -1.01
C THR A 27 -3.24 0.70 -0.28
N ASP A 28 -4.47 0.27 -0.03
CA ASP A 28 -4.82 -0.97 0.69
C ASP A 28 -5.60 -1.88 -0.26
N CYS A 29 -5.22 -3.15 -0.34
CA CYS A 29 -5.97 -4.20 -1.00
C CYS A 29 -6.55 -5.10 0.08
N ARG A 30 -7.87 -5.06 0.27
CA ARG A 30 -8.53 -5.88 1.29
C ARG A 30 -9.01 -7.20 0.71
N GLN A 31 -8.71 -8.26 1.44
CA GLN A 31 -9.19 -9.61 1.19
C GLN A 31 -10.49 -9.87 1.96
N GLY A 32 -11.43 -10.60 1.38
CA GLY A 32 -12.64 -11.09 2.06
C GLY A 32 -13.89 -10.24 1.81
N ARG A 33 -14.61 -9.84 2.86
CA ARG A 33 -15.98 -9.25 2.73
C ARG A 33 -16.01 -7.89 2.00
N GLN A 34 -14.85 -7.30 1.70
CA GLN A 34 -14.68 -6.02 1.03
C GLN A 34 -13.51 -6.16 0.06
N ASN A 35 -13.74 -6.80 -1.09
CA ASN A 35 -12.79 -6.88 -2.20
C ASN A 35 -12.61 -5.48 -2.81
N ASN A 36 -11.66 -4.72 -2.29
CA ASN A 36 -11.43 -3.36 -2.77
C ASN A 36 -9.97 -2.96 -2.77
N VAL A 37 -9.65 -2.09 -3.72
CA VAL A 37 -8.45 -1.27 -3.73
C VAL A 37 -8.87 0.10 -3.23
N THR A 38 -8.21 0.62 -2.22
CA THR A 38 -8.59 1.91 -1.60
C THR A 38 -7.38 2.79 -1.37
N ILE A 39 -7.49 4.07 -1.74
CA ILE A 39 -6.51 5.11 -1.43
C ILE A 39 -6.94 5.88 -0.19
N TYR A 40 -6.00 6.03 0.75
CA TYR A 40 -6.16 6.84 1.95
C TYR A 40 -5.13 7.95 2.01
N HIS A 41 -5.54 9.03 2.65
CA HIS A 41 -4.68 10.08 3.15
C HIS A 41 -4.45 9.92 4.64
N THR A 42 -3.19 9.79 5.04
CA THR A 42 -2.81 9.87 6.44
C THR A 42 -2.13 11.21 6.69
N ILE A 43 -2.80 12.07 7.47
CA ILE A 43 -2.27 13.38 7.88
C ILE A 43 -2.32 13.45 9.39
N LYS A 44 -1.15 13.68 10.02
CA LYS A 44 -1.01 13.70 11.49
C LYS A 44 -1.57 12.44 12.17
N GLY A 45 -1.33 11.26 11.56
CA GLY A 45 -1.83 9.98 12.07
C GLY A 45 -3.34 9.74 11.88
N LYS A 46 -4.08 10.69 11.30
CA LYS A 46 -5.49 10.51 10.94
C LYS A 46 -5.60 10.01 9.51
N ARG A 47 -6.07 8.77 9.36
CA ARG A 47 -6.35 8.15 8.05
C ARG A 47 -7.74 8.55 7.56
N THR A 48 -7.83 9.06 6.33
CA THR A 48 -9.05 9.48 5.66
C THR A 48 -9.14 8.77 4.32
N GLU A 49 -10.22 8.06 4.06
CA GLU A 49 -10.47 7.46 2.75
C GLU A 49 -10.69 8.55 1.70
N LYS A 50 -10.08 8.36 0.52
CA LYS A 50 -10.20 9.30 -0.60
C LYS A 50 -10.97 8.69 -1.76
N LYS A 51 -10.61 7.47 -2.14
CA LYS A 51 -11.26 6.76 -3.22
C LYS A 51 -11.12 5.27 -3.03
N SER A 52 -12.18 4.53 -3.33
CA SER A 52 -12.21 3.08 -3.30
C SER A 52 -12.74 2.55 -4.63
N ALA A 53 -12.20 1.43 -5.09
CA ALA A 53 -12.65 0.70 -6.25
C ALA A 53 -12.86 -0.76 -5.85
N ASN A 54 -13.99 -1.33 -6.23
CA ASN A 54 -14.23 -2.76 -6.05
C ASN A 54 -13.40 -3.53 -7.09
N MET A 55 -12.49 -4.36 -6.60
CA MET A 55 -11.57 -5.17 -7.39
C MET A 55 -11.47 -6.52 -6.72
N GLU A 56 -11.59 -7.59 -7.50
CA GLU A 56 -11.45 -8.94 -6.98
C GLU A 56 -10.00 -9.16 -6.57
N VAL A 57 -9.77 -9.25 -5.27
CA VAL A 57 -8.48 -9.65 -4.70
C VAL A 57 -8.65 -11.10 -4.27
N ALA A 58 -7.89 -12.00 -4.87
CA ALA A 58 -7.97 -13.42 -4.58
C ALA A 58 -6.99 -13.78 -3.45
N SER A 59 -7.38 -14.70 -2.58
CA SER A 59 -6.49 -15.20 -1.54
C SER A 59 -5.48 -16.20 -2.11
N GLY A 60 -4.27 -16.22 -1.56
CA GLY A 60 -3.21 -17.16 -1.96
C GLY A 60 -2.69 -16.95 -3.39
N THR A 61 -3.01 -15.81 -4.02
CA THR A 61 -2.60 -15.47 -5.38
C THR A 61 -1.71 -14.23 -5.36
N TRP A 62 -0.68 -14.23 -6.21
CA TRP A 62 0.13 -13.04 -6.44
C TRP A 62 -0.63 -12.03 -7.27
N HIS A 63 -0.68 -10.79 -6.77
CA HIS A 63 -1.31 -9.66 -7.44
C HIS A 63 -0.28 -8.56 -7.66
N THR A 64 -0.40 -7.85 -8.78
CA THR A 64 0.48 -6.71 -9.09
C THR A 64 -0.26 -5.41 -8.78
N LEU A 65 0.23 -4.66 -7.80
CA LEU A 65 -0.23 -3.31 -7.50
C LEU A 65 0.81 -2.29 -7.98
N ARG A 66 0.38 -1.36 -8.83
CA ARG A 66 1.20 -0.26 -9.33
C ARG A 66 0.54 1.07 -9.02
N VAL A 67 1.33 2.02 -8.56
CA VAL A 67 0.91 3.40 -8.35
C VAL A 67 1.80 4.31 -9.18
N ASP A 68 1.20 5.04 -10.11
CA ASP A 68 1.87 6.06 -10.92
C ASP A 68 1.52 7.44 -10.41
N PHE A 69 2.56 8.23 -10.15
CA PHE A 69 2.46 9.63 -9.73
C PHE A 69 2.89 10.52 -10.89
N LYS A 70 1.98 11.34 -11.42
CA LYS A 70 2.24 12.31 -12.49
C LYS A 70 1.79 13.69 -12.06
N GLY A 71 2.70 14.43 -11.41
CA GLY A 71 2.36 15.73 -10.83
C GLY A 71 1.35 15.54 -9.70
N ASN A 72 0.17 16.15 -9.85
CA ASN A 72 -0.96 15.99 -8.93
C ASN A 72 -1.91 14.84 -9.32
N HIS A 73 -1.64 14.11 -10.40
CA HIS A 73 -2.47 13.00 -10.83
C HIS A 73 -1.90 11.65 -10.37
N PHE A 74 -2.76 10.84 -9.77
CA PHE A 74 -2.46 9.53 -9.20
C PHE A 74 -3.25 8.48 -9.97
N THR A 75 -2.55 7.48 -10.48
CA THR A 75 -3.17 6.32 -11.13
C THR A 75 -2.77 5.06 -10.39
N VAL A 76 -3.75 4.31 -9.91
CA VAL A 76 -3.55 2.99 -9.31
C VAL A 76 -4.03 1.92 -10.28
N THR A 77 -3.14 0.98 -10.55
CA THR A 77 -3.40 -0.17 -11.41
C THR A 77 -3.26 -1.43 -10.57
N PHE A 78 -4.24 -2.32 -10.67
CA PHE A 78 -4.28 -3.60 -10.00
C PHE A 78 -4.40 -4.71 -11.05
N ASP A 79 -3.47 -5.65 -11.08
CA ASP A 79 -3.36 -6.72 -12.07
C ASP A 79 -3.42 -6.22 -13.52
N GLY A 80 -2.73 -5.12 -13.80
CA GLY A 80 -2.74 -4.48 -15.13
C GLY A 80 -4.03 -3.72 -15.47
N ARG A 81 -5.04 -3.76 -14.60
CA ARG A 81 -6.30 -3.02 -14.77
C ARG A 81 -6.29 -1.73 -13.97
N LYS A 82 -6.64 -0.62 -14.60
CA LYS A 82 -6.76 0.66 -13.92
C LYS A 82 -7.89 0.61 -12.91
N ALA A 83 -7.55 0.74 -11.62
CA ALA A 83 -8.50 0.65 -10.53
C ALA A 83 -8.97 2.02 -10.06
N ILE A 84 -8.03 2.95 -9.84
CA ILE A 84 -8.33 4.28 -9.33
C ILE A 84 -7.55 5.32 -10.14
N GLU A 85 -8.23 6.42 -10.46
CA GLU A 85 -7.62 7.68 -10.86
C GLU A 85 -8.08 8.77 -9.91
N TRP A 86 -7.14 9.62 -9.49
CA TRP A 86 -7.45 10.67 -8.55
C TRP A 86 -6.45 11.82 -8.67
N ASP A 87 -6.92 13.05 -8.51
CA ASP A 87 -6.08 14.24 -8.45
C ASP A 87 -5.98 14.73 -7.00
N ASP A 88 -4.75 14.95 -6.51
CA ASP A 88 -4.48 15.49 -5.18
C ASP A 88 -3.35 16.53 -5.19
N ASP A 89 -3.67 17.73 -4.69
CA ASP A 89 -2.73 18.84 -4.52
C ASP A 89 -2.21 18.96 -3.07
N THR A 90 -2.53 18.00 -2.20
CA THR A 90 -2.18 18.04 -0.77
C THR A 90 -0.69 17.76 -0.54
N PHE A 91 -0.08 16.92 -1.37
CA PHE A 91 1.32 16.50 -1.25
C PHE A 91 2.17 17.02 -2.42
N LYS A 92 2.74 18.21 -2.24
CA LYS A 92 3.58 18.87 -3.27
C LYS A 92 5.07 18.51 -3.18
N ASN A 93 5.49 17.87 -2.08
CA ASN A 93 6.88 17.55 -1.82
C ASN A 93 7.11 16.04 -1.96
N PRO A 94 8.28 15.62 -2.47
CA PRO A 94 8.64 14.21 -2.54
C PRO A 94 8.65 13.56 -1.16
N GLY A 95 8.20 12.31 -1.09
CA GLY A 95 8.08 11.51 0.12
C GLY A 95 8.98 10.28 0.11
N LYS A 96 8.77 9.40 1.10
CA LYS A 96 9.33 8.04 1.06
C LYS A 96 8.27 7.08 0.50
N VAL A 97 8.72 5.98 -0.09
CA VAL A 97 7.86 4.89 -0.56
C VAL A 97 8.13 3.67 0.32
N GLY A 98 7.09 2.87 0.58
CA GLY A 98 7.20 1.63 1.33
C GLY A 98 5.95 0.77 1.18
N VAL A 99 6.04 -0.46 1.68
CA VAL A 99 4.93 -1.43 1.75
C VAL A 99 4.55 -1.65 3.21
N TRP A 100 3.27 -1.91 3.46
CA TRP A 100 2.74 -2.19 4.79
C TRP A 100 1.61 -3.21 4.68
N THR A 101 1.41 -4.01 5.73
CA THR A 101 0.26 -4.92 5.85
C THR A 101 -0.59 -4.55 7.05
N LYS A 102 -1.89 -4.83 6.98
CA LYS A 102 -2.81 -4.67 8.11
C LYS A 102 -2.62 -5.85 9.08
N ALA A 103 -2.59 -5.54 10.38
CA ALA A 103 -2.08 -6.41 11.46
C ALA A 103 -2.61 -7.86 11.51
N ASP A 104 -3.79 -8.14 10.98
CA ASP A 104 -4.41 -9.46 10.93
C ASP A 104 -4.14 -10.25 9.63
N SER A 105 -3.36 -9.69 8.70
CA SER A 105 -3.12 -10.25 7.38
C SER A 105 -1.69 -10.77 7.22
N VAL A 106 -1.56 -12.05 6.83
CA VAL A 106 -0.31 -12.60 6.33
C VAL A 106 -0.19 -12.18 4.85
N THR A 107 0.77 -11.31 4.56
CA THR A 107 0.99 -10.77 3.21
C THR A 107 2.46 -10.86 2.86
N ALA A 108 2.77 -11.46 1.71
CA ALA A 108 4.10 -11.47 1.14
C ALA A 108 4.21 -10.35 0.09
N PHE A 109 5.37 -9.71 0.01
CA PHE A 109 5.71 -8.73 -1.02
C PHE A 109 6.93 -9.25 -1.78
N ASP A 110 6.90 -9.13 -3.10
CA ASP A 110 8.03 -9.44 -3.98
C ASP A 110 8.06 -8.41 -5.12
N ASP A 111 9.20 -8.34 -5.84
CA ASP A 111 9.45 -7.42 -6.96
C ASP A 111 9.14 -5.93 -6.66
N PHE A 112 9.35 -5.51 -5.41
CA PHE A 112 9.16 -4.11 -5.02
C PHE A 112 10.20 -3.22 -5.71
N SER A 113 9.73 -2.36 -6.61
CA SER A 113 10.54 -1.36 -7.29
C SER A 113 9.87 0.00 -7.22
N TYR A 114 10.69 1.05 -7.09
CA TYR A 114 10.26 2.43 -7.22
C TYR A 114 11.30 3.20 -8.02
N ALA A 115 10.85 4.09 -8.90
CA ALA A 115 11.71 4.96 -9.68
C ALA A 115 11.03 6.33 -9.86
N SER A 116 11.81 7.39 -9.76
CA SER A 116 11.43 8.68 -10.33
C SER A 116 11.53 8.57 -11.86
N LYS A 117 10.47 8.92 -12.57
CA LYS A 117 10.55 9.06 -14.03
C LYS A 117 11.32 10.32 -14.40
#